data_AF-A0A2K3L3I7-F1
#
_entry.id   AF-A0A2K3L3I7-F1
#
_cell.length_a   1.000
_cell.length_b   1.000
_cell.length_c   1.000
_cell.angle_alpha   90.00
_cell.angle_beta   90.00
_cell.angle_gamma   90.00
#
_symmetry.space_group_name_H-M   'P 1'
#
loop_
_entity.id
_entity.type
_entity.pdbx_description
1 polymer ?
#
loop_
_entity_poly.entity_id
_entity_poly.type
_entity_poly.pdbx_seq_one_letter_code
_entity_poly.pdbx_strand_id
1 'polypeptide(L)'
;MVEAELEKREQEGKYKGTKGDVVYQLILILPTAMHEVMVLDPSFKVGNLGAPVEEWTVGGTALTSLMDVERRHGKSRPVIKKAMVELEDAPFKKFASLRDEWALTNCYISQGPIQFTGPGSDAISHTLLLELGVQA
;
A
#
# COMPACT_ATOMS: atom_id res chain seq x y z
N MET A 1 3.90 -25.08 -5.31
CA MET A 1 5.10 -24.64 -6.10
C MET A 1 6.35 -24.62 -5.24
N VAL A 2 6.40 -23.83 -4.16
CA VAL A 2 7.59 -23.78 -3.27
C VAL A 2 7.86 -25.12 -2.60
N GLU A 3 6.82 -25.82 -2.12
CA GLU A 3 6.96 -27.18 -1.55
C GLU A 3 7.61 -28.16 -2.52
N ALA A 4 7.07 -28.26 -3.75
CA ALA A 4 7.60 -29.14 -4.78
C ALA A 4 9.08 -28.87 -5.11
N GLU A 5 9.51 -27.60 -5.11
CA GLU A 5 10.93 -27.25 -5.33
C GLU A 5 11.82 -27.65 -4.14
N LEU A 6 11.32 -27.54 -2.91
CA LEU A 6 12.06 -27.94 -1.71
C LEU A 6 12.20 -29.47 -1.59
N GLU A 7 11.13 -30.22 -1.89
CA GLU A 7 11.16 -31.68 -1.94
C GLU A 7 12.17 -32.19 -2.96
N LYS A 8 12.21 -31.58 -4.14
CA LYS A 8 13.23 -31.88 -5.16
C LYS A 8 14.65 -31.64 -4.62
N ARG A 9 14.88 -30.52 -3.94
CA ARG A 9 16.20 -30.19 -3.36
C ARG A 9 16.60 -31.09 -2.20
N GLU A 10 15.63 -31.60 -1.45
CA GLU A 10 15.85 -32.60 -0.41
C GLU A 10 16.28 -33.94 -1.01
N GLN A 11 15.62 -34.39 -2.09
CA GLN A 11 16.02 -35.58 -2.85
C GLN A 11 17.45 -35.45 -3.43
N GLU A 12 17.83 -34.24 -3.86
CA GLU A 12 19.19 -33.91 -4.30
C GLU A 12 20.20 -33.78 -3.14
N GLY A 13 19.78 -33.92 -1.87
CA GLY A 13 20.61 -33.76 -0.69
C GLY A 13 21.08 -32.32 -0.40
N LYS A 14 20.52 -31.33 -1.11
CA LYS A 14 20.87 -29.91 -1.00
C LYS A 14 20.08 -29.15 0.07
N TYR A 15 19.04 -29.77 0.61
CA TYR A 15 18.21 -29.22 1.69
C TYR A 15 18.07 -30.26 2.80
N LYS A 16 18.23 -29.81 4.06
CA LYS A 16 18.14 -30.67 5.27
C LYS A 16 17.24 -30.08 6.36
N GLY A 17 16.54 -28.99 6.06
CA GLY A 17 15.70 -28.29 7.03
C GLY A 17 14.31 -28.91 7.16
N THR A 18 13.62 -28.63 8.25
CA THR A 18 12.19 -28.96 8.41
C THR A 18 11.34 -27.78 7.98
N LYS A 19 10.18 -28.06 7.38
CA LYS A 19 9.25 -27.03 6.88
C LYS A 19 7.90 -27.17 7.58
N GLY A 20 7.33 -26.04 8.00
CA GLY A 20 5.96 -25.94 8.47
C GLY A 20 5.33 -24.70 7.86
N ASP A 21 4.28 -24.89 7.08
CA ASP A 21 3.60 -23.79 6.38
C ASP A 21 2.31 -23.43 7.09
N VAL A 22 2.14 -22.14 7.34
CA VAL A 22 0.88 -21.58 7.85
C VAL A 22 0.48 -20.44 6.93
N VAL A 23 -0.73 -20.52 6.37
CA VAL A 23 -1.25 -19.51 5.46
C VAL A 23 -2.22 -18.61 6.21
N TYR A 24 -1.90 -17.33 6.28
CA TYR A 24 -2.78 -16.29 6.82
C TYR A 24 -3.38 -15.48 5.68
N GLN A 25 -4.69 -15.26 5.72
CA GLN A 25 -5.37 -14.30 4.85
C GLN A 25 -6.03 -13.24 5.73
N LEU A 26 -5.38 -12.07 5.84
CA LEU A 26 -5.97 -10.93 6.50
C LEU A 26 -6.81 -10.14 5.49
N ILE A 27 -8.14 -10.34 5.52
CA ILE A 27 -9.07 -9.51 4.75
C ILE A 27 -9.44 -8.32 5.61
N LEU A 28 -9.03 -7.12 5.20
CA LEU A 28 -9.64 -5.89 5.71
C LEU A 28 -11.12 -5.91 5.29
N ILE A 29 -12.02 -5.99 6.26
CA ILE A 29 -13.45 -5.80 6.03
C ILE A 29 -13.65 -4.31 5.71
N LEU A 30 -13.45 -3.95 4.44
CA LEU A 30 -13.80 -2.64 3.93
C LEU A 30 -15.33 -2.54 3.89
N PRO A 31 -15.94 -1.40 4.25
CA PRO A 31 -17.37 -1.22 4.05
C PRO A 31 -17.67 -1.25 2.55
N THR A 32 -18.41 -2.26 2.13
CA THR A 32 -18.98 -2.39 0.78
C THR A 32 -20.08 -1.35 0.62
N ALA A 33 -19.82 -0.26 -0.09
CA ALA A 33 -20.78 0.44 -0.97
C ALA A 33 -20.19 1.77 -1.47
N MET A 34 -19.85 1.83 -2.75
CA MET A 34 -19.93 3.05 -3.54
C MET A 34 -20.85 2.72 -4.71
N HIS A 35 -22.14 3.07 -4.58
CA HIS A 35 -23.06 3.05 -5.70
C HIS A 35 -22.65 4.14 -6.69
N GLU A 36 -22.58 3.81 -7.97
CA GLU A 36 -22.38 4.76 -9.06
C GLU A 36 -23.52 5.80 -9.07
N VAL A 37 -23.28 6.97 -8.50
CA VAL A 37 -23.97 8.20 -8.88
C VAL A 37 -22.88 9.18 -9.32
N MET A 38 -22.82 9.40 -10.64
CA MET A 38 -21.96 10.40 -11.26
C MET A 38 -22.60 11.78 -11.00
N VAL A 39 -22.28 12.40 -9.87
CA VAL A 39 -22.57 13.83 -9.68
C VAL A 39 -21.35 14.61 -10.13
N LEU A 40 -21.55 15.59 -11.01
CA LEU A 40 -20.53 16.53 -11.50
C LEU A 40 -20.17 17.55 -10.41
N ASP A 41 -19.90 17.08 -9.19
CA ASP A 41 -19.46 17.93 -8.09
C ASP A 41 -17.93 18.00 -8.07
N PRO A 42 -17.34 19.15 -7.72
CA PRO A 42 -15.90 19.23 -7.46
C PRO A 42 -15.55 18.24 -6.34
N SER A 43 -14.58 17.35 -6.59
CA SER A 43 -14.08 16.46 -5.56
C SER A 43 -13.22 17.26 -4.58
N PHE A 44 -13.59 17.30 -3.31
CA PHE A 44 -12.80 17.96 -2.27
C PHE A 44 -11.46 17.26 -2.09
N LYS A 45 -10.40 18.04 -1.95
CA LYS A 45 -9.02 17.59 -1.72
C LYS A 45 -8.47 18.29 -0.49
N VAL A 46 -7.83 17.53 0.39
CA VAL A 46 -7.00 18.07 1.47
C VAL A 46 -5.53 17.87 1.09
N GLY A 47 -4.72 18.91 1.26
CA GLY A 47 -3.29 18.92 1.02
C GLY A 47 -2.49 19.14 2.31
N ASN A 48 -1.17 18.92 2.22
CA ASN A 48 -0.24 19.07 3.33
C ASN A 48 -0.46 18.09 4.51
N LEU A 49 -0.82 16.85 4.20
CA LEU A 49 -1.18 15.81 5.20
C LEU A 49 -0.02 15.35 6.11
N GLY A 50 1.21 15.81 5.85
CA GLY A 50 2.37 15.55 6.71
C GLY A 50 2.61 16.60 7.79
N ALA A 51 1.92 17.74 7.71
CA ALA A 51 2.00 18.82 8.69
C ALA A 51 0.89 18.67 9.76
N PRO A 52 0.97 19.42 10.88
CA PRO A 52 -0.13 19.53 11.83
C PRO A 52 -1.45 19.93 11.15
N VAL A 53 -2.58 19.50 11.73
CA VAL A 53 -3.91 19.69 11.15
C VAL A 53 -4.25 21.16 10.90
N GLU A 54 -3.67 22.06 11.69
CA GLU A 54 -3.83 23.51 11.58
C GLU A 54 -3.22 24.08 10.28
N GLU A 55 -2.27 23.37 9.68
CA GLU A 55 -1.56 23.76 8.46
C GLU A 55 -2.09 23.05 7.20
N TRP A 56 -3.17 22.28 7.34
CA TRP A 56 -3.77 21.60 6.20
C TRP A 56 -4.46 22.58 5.27
N THR A 57 -4.29 22.34 3.97
CA THR A 57 -4.91 23.15 2.92
C THR A 57 -6.10 22.42 2.35
N VAL A 58 -7.18 23.15 2.07
CA VAL A 58 -8.40 22.59 1.46
C VAL A 58 -8.56 23.17 0.06
N GLY A 59 -8.84 22.30 -0.91
CA GLY A 59 -9.08 22.67 -2.29
C GLY A 59 -10.03 21.71 -3.00
N GLY A 60 -10.11 21.84 -4.32
CA GLY A 60 -10.91 20.96 -5.17
C GLY A 60 -10.09 20.45 -6.34
N THR A 61 -10.34 19.21 -6.75
CA THR A 61 -9.83 18.64 -8.01
C THR A 61 -11.01 18.31 -8.93
N ALA A 62 -10.87 18.60 -10.21
CA ALA A 62 -11.87 18.22 -11.19
C ALA A 62 -11.88 16.69 -11.33
N LEU A 63 -13.02 16.04 -11.08
CA LEU A 63 -13.11 14.59 -11.15
C LEU A 63 -12.69 14.04 -12.52
N THR A 64 -13.00 14.79 -13.58
CA THR A 64 -12.62 14.46 -14.96
C THR A 64 -11.11 14.40 -15.18
N SER A 65 -10.29 15.07 -14.36
CA SER A 65 -8.82 14.99 -14.47
C SER A 65 -8.26 13.64 -14.00
N LEU A 66 -9.05 12.86 -13.26
CA LEU A 66 -8.69 11.54 -12.75
C LEU A 66 -9.25 10.39 -13.61
N MET A 67 -10.09 10.72 -14.60
CA MET A 67 -10.78 9.74 -15.45
C MET A 67 -9.94 9.38 -16.67
N ASP A 68 -10.02 8.12 -17.07
CA ASP A 68 -9.61 7.64 -18.38
C ASP A 68 -10.71 6.77 -19.02
N VAL A 69 -10.58 6.47 -20.31
CA VAL A 69 -11.53 5.65 -21.05
C VAL A 69 -11.07 4.19 -21.07
N GLU A 70 -11.82 3.31 -20.41
CA GLU A 70 -11.57 1.86 -20.40
C GLU A 70 -12.68 1.13 -21.17
N ARG A 71 -12.34 0.06 -21.93
CA ARG A 71 -13.37 -0.77 -22.56
C ARG A 71 -13.79 -1.90 -21.64
N ARG A 72 -15.07 -1.91 -21.24
CA ARG A 72 -15.69 -2.99 -20.47
C ARG A 72 -16.89 -3.55 -21.21
N HIS A 73 -16.93 -4.89 -21.35
CA HIS A 73 -17.98 -5.58 -22.11
C HIS A 73 -18.23 -4.96 -23.51
N GLY A 74 -17.15 -4.62 -24.21
CA GLY A 74 -17.20 -4.04 -25.57
C GLY A 74 -17.51 -2.54 -25.65
N LYS A 75 -17.97 -1.91 -24.57
CA LYS A 75 -18.33 -0.47 -24.52
C LYS A 75 -17.23 0.35 -23.83
N SER A 76 -16.93 1.52 -24.37
CA SER A 76 -16.05 2.50 -23.73
C SER A 76 -16.77 3.13 -22.55
N ARG A 77 -16.19 3.04 -21.34
CA ARG A 77 -16.71 3.64 -20.11
C ARG A 77 -15.64 4.56 -19.50
N PRO A 78 -16.01 5.75 -19.01
CA PRO A 78 -15.10 6.56 -18.20
C PRO A 78 -14.88 5.87 -16.85
N VAL A 79 -13.63 5.66 -16.48
CA VAL A 79 -13.22 4.96 -15.26
C VAL A 79 -12.08 5.72 -14.61
N ILE A 80 -12.07 5.77 -13.28
CA ILE A 80 -10.91 6.27 -12.53
C ILE A 80 -9.85 5.17 -12.51
N LYS A 81 -8.68 5.47 -13.06
CA LYS A 81 -7.56 4.52 -13.05
C LYS A 81 -7.13 4.21 -11.61
N LYS A 82 -6.88 2.94 -11.34
CA LYS A 82 -6.25 2.52 -10.09
C LYS A 82 -4.82 3.06 -10.06
N ALA A 83 -4.48 3.81 -9.01
CA ALA A 83 -3.11 4.19 -8.73
C ALA A 83 -2.34 2.92 -8.32
N MET A 84 -1.31 2.59 -9.08
CA MET A 84 -0.42 1.46 -8.78
C MET A 84 0.80 1.98 -8.02
N VAL A 85 1.61 1.07 -7.47
CA VAL A 85 2.87 1.44 -6.82
C VAL A 85 3.86 1.92 -7.87
N GLU A 86 4.40 3.12 -7.68
CA GLU A 86 5.46 3.67 -8.51
C GLU A 86 6.82 3.10 -8.09
N LEU A 87 7.43 2.31 -8.98
CA LEU A 87 8.68 1.59 -8.68
C LEU A 87 9.91 2.50 -8.60
N GLU A 88 9.83 3.69 -9.16
CA GLU A 88 10.93 4.66 -9.15
C GLU A 88 10.83 5.67 -8.00
N ASP A 89 9.77 5.63 -7.20
CA ASP A 89 9.54 6.58 -6.12
C ASP A 89 10.14 6.12 -4.79
N ALA A 90 10.26 7.08 -3.86
CA ALA A 90 10.90 6.90 -2.56
C ALA A 90 10.37 5.71 -1.74
N PRO A 91 9.04 5.45 -1.66
CA PRO A 91 8.52 4.31 -0.90
C PRO A 91 9.06 2.97 -1.38
N PHE A 92 9.03 2.72 -2.71
CA PHE A 92 9.51 1.46 -3.26
C PHE A 92 11.03 1.36 -3.19
N LYS A 93 11.75 2.45 -3.46
CA LYS A 93 13.22 2.49 -3.35
C LYS A 93 13.70 2.18 -1.93
N LYS A 94 13.02 2.70 -0.90
CA LYS A 94 13.33 2.38 0.49
C LYS A 94 13.15 0.90 0.78
N PHE A 95 12.03 0.31 0.36
CA PHE A 95 11.80 -1.13 0.45
C PHE A 95 12.90 -1.94 -0.28
N ALA A 96 13.19 -1.58 -1.53
CA ALA A 96 14.19 -2.27 -2.34
C ALA A 96 15.59 -2.23 -1.71
N SER A 97 15.95 -1.14 -1.02
CA SER A 97 17.25 -1.02 -0.35
C SER A 97 17.44 -1.93 0.87
N LEU A 98 16.35 -2.38 1.48
CA LEU A 98 16.39 -3.17 2.73
C LEU A 98 15.98 -4.63 2.54
N ARG A 99 15.28 -4.98 1.45
CA ARG A 99 14.70 -6.32 1.25
C ARG A 99 15.74 -7.46 1.29
N ASP A 100 16.96 -7.21 0.82
CA ASP A 100 17.99 -8.26 0.73
C ASP A 100 18.54 -8.58 2.13
N GLU A 101 18.67 -7.57 2.99
CA GLU A 101 19.00 -7.76 4.40
C GLU A 101 17.86 -8.48 5.12
N TRP A 102 16.62 -7.99 4.98
CA TRP A 102 15.44 -8.58 5.62
C TRP A 102 15.15 -10.03 5.20
N ALA A 103 15.61 -10.44 4.01
CA ALA A 103 15.49 -11.82 3.56
C ALA A 103 16.44 -12.77 4.29
N LEU A 104 17.54 -12.27 4.85
CA LEU A 104 18.60 -13.06 5.50
C LEU A 104 18.60 -12.95 7.02
N THR A 105 18.18 -11.80 7.56
CA THR A 105 18.23 -11.49 8.99
C THR A 105 16.84 -11.34 9.59
N ASN A 106 16.74 -11.61 10.90
CA ASN A 106 15.50 -11.45 11.66
C ASN A 106 15.29 -9.98 12.06
N CYS A 107 14.76 -9.16 11.15
CA CYS A 107 14.50 -7.73 11.33
C CYS A 107 13.01 -7.39 11.49
N TYR A 108 12.28 -8.15 12.32
CA TYR A 108 10.84 -7.94 12.51
C TYR A 108 10.55 -6.74 13.40
N ILE A 109 9.58 -5.91 12.98
CA ILE A 109 9.08 -4.80 13.78
C ILE A 109 7.69 -5.16 14.29
N SER A 110 7.55 -5.27 15.61
CA SER A 110 6.27 -5.52 16.28
C SER A 110 5.59 -4.19 16.59
N GLN A 111 4.81 -3.68 15.64
CA GLN A 111 4.01 -2.47 15.87
C GLN A 111 2.95 -2.73 16.95
N GLY A 112 2.77 -1.76 17.85
CA GLY A 112 1.72 -1.81 18.87
C GLY A 112 0.32 -1.56 18.28
N PRO A 113 -0.74 -1.72 19.09
CA PRO A 113 -2.09 -1.31 18.70
C PRO A 113 -2.18 0.20 18.42
N ILE A 114 -3.12 0.59 17.56
CA ILE A 114 -3.42 2.00 17.29
C ILE A 114 -3.74 2.72 18.61
N GLN A 115 -3.06 3.84 18.86
CA GLN A 115 -3.30 4.70 20.02
C GLN A 115 -4.09 5.93 19.57
N PHE A 116 -5.11 6.31 20.35
CA PHE A 116 -5.90 7.53 20.08
C PHE A 116 -5.41 8.76 20.87
N THR A 117 -4.60 8.55 21.90
CA THR A 117 -4.11 9.60 22.78
C THR A 117 -2.70 9.28 23.25
N GLY A 118 -1.89 10.31 23.50
CA GLY A 118 -0.54 10.17 24.03
C GLY A 118 0.52 10.06 22.93
N PRO A 119 1.79 9.78 23.30
CA PRO A 119 2.88 9.74 22.33
C PRO A 119 2.63 8.70 21.23
N GLY A 120 2.68 9.14 19.97
CA GLY A 120 2.49 8.28 18.80
C GLY A 120 1.06 8.19 18.26
N SER A 121 0.08 8.91 18.85
CA SER A 121 -1.27 9.01 18.27
C SER A 121 -1.29 9.67 16.89
N ASP A 122 -0.31 10.54 16.62
CA ASP A 122 -0.22 11.32 15.38
C ASP A 122 0.69 10.64 14.34
N ALA A 123 1.01 9.36 14.52
CA ALA A 123 1.84 8.61 13.61
C ALA A 123 1.15 8.45 12.24
N ILE A 124 1.83 8.91 11.19
CA ILE A 124 1.39 8.76 9.80
C ILE A 124 2.11 7.60 9.11
N SER A 125 1.56 7.14 7.97
CA SER A 125 2.11 5.99 7.25
C SER A 125 3.51 6.31 6.69
N HIS A 126 4.38 5.29 6.65
CA HIS A 126 5.72 5.44 6.07
C HIS A 126 5.67 5.84 4.59
N THR A 127 4.67 5.36 3.83
CA THR A 127 4.47 5.76 2.44
C THR A 127 4.26 7.26 2.32
N LEU A 128 3.33 7.83 3.11
CA LEU A 128 3.04 9.26 3.07
C LEU A 128 4.25 10.11 3.49
N LEU A 129 4.97 9.69 4.53
CA LEU A 129 6.20 10.36 4.98
C LEU A 129 7.26 10.44 3.87
N LEU A 130 7.47 9.34 3.15
CA LEU A 130 8.46 9.23 2.10
C LEU A 130 8.04 10.01 0.85
N GLU A 131 6.77 10.00 0.49
CA GLU A 131 6.23 10.78 -0.64
C GLU A 131 6.29 12.29 -0.38
N LEU A 132 6.09 12.72 0.86
CA LEU A 132 6.18 14.13 1.26
C LEU A 132 7.62 14.59 1.55
N GLY A 133 8.61 13.68 1.55
CA GLY A 133 10.00 14.00 1.85
C GLY A 133 10.26 14.47 3.30
N VAL A 134 9.35 14.15 4.23
CA VAL A 134 9.39 14.60 5.64
C VAL A 134 10.42 13.80 6.45
N GLN A 135 10.91 12.67 5.93
CA GLN A 135 12.03 11.91 6.49
C GLN A 135 12.98 11.45 5.36
N ALA A 136 14.21 11.97 5.37
CA ALA A 136 15.37 11.39 4.68
C ALA A 136 16.40 10.97 5.74
#